data_AF-A0A0F8ZGN7-F1
#
_entry.id   AF-A0A0F8ZGN7-F1
#
_cell.length_a   1.000
_cell.length_b   1.000
_cell.length_c   1.000
_cell.angle_alpha   90.00
_cell.angle_beta   90.00
_cell.angle_gamma   90.00
#
_symmetry.space_group_name_H-M   'P 1'
#
loop_
_entity.id
_entity.type
_entity.pdbx_description
1 polymer ?
#
loop_
_entity_poly.entity_id
_entity_poly.type
_entity_poly.pdbx_seq_one_letter_code
_entity_poly.pdbx_strand_id
1 'polypeptide(L)'
;MDDLNERAALEVMGWSEDYKGKRHRVSQEDWDPLHNIAHAWLLVEEMRKKPRIKRHKFDQLLRTTYIAQNGDSPFYESFTTWLHPAAICRAAVSACEK
;
A
#
# COMPACT_ATOMS: atom_id res chain seq x y z
N MET A 1 2.20 11.93 14.63
CA MET A 1 1.37 10.99 13.85
C MET A 1 2.25 10.65 12.68
N ASP A 2 2.89 9.48 12.71
CA ASP A 2 3.94 9.13 11.74
C ASP A 2 3.34 9.13 10.32
N ASP A 3 4.05 9.74 9.38
CA ASP A 3 3.59 9.87 8.01
C ASP A 3 3.47 8.47 7.38
N LEU A 4 2.25 8.07 7.02
CA LEU A 4 1.96 6.77 6.40
C LEU A 4 2.76 6.58 5.10
N ASN A 5 3.07 7.66 4.38
CA ASN A 5 3.92 7.63 3.20
C ASN A 5 5.37 7.26 3.56
N GLU A 6 5.91 7.83 4.64
CA GLU A 6 7.24 7.52 5.15
C GLU A 6 7.32 6.06 5.62
N ARG A 7 6.32 5.61 6.37
CA ARG A 7 6.22 4.20 6.79
C ARG A 7 6.14 3.24 5.62
N ALA A 8 5.41 3.59 4.55
CA ALA A 8 5.37 2.78 3.34
C ALA A 8 6.74 2.68 2.67
N ALA A 9 7.52 3.77 2.62
CA ALA A 9 8.88 3.76 2.10
C ALA A 9 9.80 2.84 2.94
N LEU A 10 9.77 2.95 4.26
CA LEU A 10 10.66 2.19 5.14
C LEU A 10 10.24 0.71 5.26
N GLU A 11 8.98 0.45 5.60
CA GLU A 11 8.51 -0.89 6.00
C GLU A 11 8.13 -1.78 4.81
N VAL A 12 7.59 -1.18 3.74
CA VAL A 12 7.15 -1.92 2.56
C VAL A 12 8.26 -1.91 1.51
N MET A 13 8.75 -0.73 1.13
CA MET A 13 9.77 -0.62 0.09
C MET A 13 11.19 -0.98 0.58
N GLY A 14 11.41 -0.99 1.89
CA GLY A 14 12.72 -1.30 2.48
C GLY A 14 13.76 -0.20 2.21
N TRP A 15 13.32 1.03 2.00
CA TRP A 15 14.21 2.17 1.82
C TRP A 15 14.89 2.49 3.16
N SER A 16 16.17 2.88 3.13
CA SER A 16 16.88 3.33 4.34
C SER A 16 16.35 4.68 4.78
N GLU A 17 16.36 5.04 6.06
CA GLU A 17 15.98 6.40 6.52
C GLU A 17 16.70 7.53 5.74
N ASP A 18 17.93 7.26 5.28
CA ASP A 18 18.73 8.16 4.41
C ASP A 18 18.53 7.94 2.89
N TYR A 19 17.36 7.50 2.41
CA TYR A 19 17.15 7.20 0.98
C TYR A 19 17.17 8.42 0.04
N LYS A 20 17.44 9.62 0.58
CA LYS A 20 17.72 10.87 -0.16
C LYS A 20 18.87 10.65 -1.17
N GLY A 21 18.52 10.46 -2.43
CA GLY A 21 19.46 10.52 -3.55
C GLY A 21 19.91 9.17 -4.15
N LYS A 22 19.41 8.02 -3.68
CA LYS A 22 19.63 6.75 -4.39
C LYS A 22 18.58 6.57 -5.49
N ARG A 23 18.99 5.97 -6.62
CA ARG A 23 18.18 5.72 -7.84
C ARG A 23 16.93 4.87 -7.54
N HIS A 24 15.92 5.45 -6.93
CA HIS A 24 14.59 4.89 -6.83
C HIS A 24 13.74 5.47 -7.98
N ARG A 25 12.79 4.68 -8.48
CA ARG A 25 11.91 5.08 -9.61
C ARG A 25 11.09 6.35 -9.32
N VAL A 26 10.96 6.72 -8.04
CA VAL A 26 10.23 7.88 -7.55
C VAL A 26 11.14 8.61 -6.57
N SER A 27 11.26 9.94 -6.70
CA SER A 27 12.02 10.77 -5.76
C SER A 27 11.26 10.87 -4.43
N GLN A 28 11.95 11.13 -3.31
CA GLN A 28 11.28 11.33 -2.02
C GLN A 28 10.32 12.52 -2.04
N GLU A 29 10.65 13.58 -2.79
CA GLU A 29 9.83 14.79 -2.91
C GLU A 29 8.50 14.52 -3.61
N ASP A 30 8.43 13.45 -4.43
CA ASP A 30 7.22 13.05 -5.15
C ASP A 30 6.49 11.86 -4.49
N TRP A 31 7.08 11.20 -3.48
CA TRP A 31 6.54 9.97 -2.92
C TRP A 31 5.27 10.21 -2.09
N ASP A 32 4.12 9.97 -2.74
CA ASP A 32 2.81 10.12 -2.12
C ASP A 32 1.83 8.97 -2.44
N PRO A 33 2.05 7.75 -1.92
CA PRO A 33 1.15 6.60 -2.15
C PRO A 33 -0.24 6.75 -1.51
N LEU A 34 -0.46 7.70 -0.61
CA LEU A 34 -1.78 7.96 -0.03
C LEU A 34 -2.75 8.61 -1.03
N HIS A 35 -2.24 9.43 -1.96
CA HIS A 35 -3.07 10.16 -2.92
C HIS A 35 -2.75 9.83 -4.38
N ASN A 36 -1.56 9.30 -4.68
CA ASN A 36 -1.16 8.92 -6.03
C ASN A 36 -1.29 7.41 -6.27
N ILE A 37 -2.20 7.03 -7.15
CA ILE A 37 -2.48 5.63 -7.49
C ILE A 37 -1.27 4.91 -8.10
N ALA A 38 -0.42 5.60 -8.86
CA ALA A 38 0.78 4.99 -9.44
C ALA A 38 1.78 4.60 -8.34
N HIS A 39 1.92 5.43 -7.31
CA HIS A 39 2.77 5.14 -6.15
C HIS A 39 2.18 4.02 -5.29
N ALA A 40 0.86 4.00 -5.09
CA ALA A 40 0.19 2.89 -4.43
C ALA A 40 0.38 1.56 -5.19
N TRP A 41 0.34 1.58 -6.53
CA TRP A 41 0.61 0.37 -7.33
C TRP A 41 2.03 -0.17 -7.14
N LEU A 42 3.03 0.69 -6.93
CA LEU A 42 4.38 0.24 -6.57
C LEU A 42 4.39 -0.55 -5.26
N LEU A 43 3.56 -0.19 -4.29
CA LEU A 43 3.40 -0.96 -3.05
C LEU A 43 2.79 -2.34 -3.33
N VAL A 44 1.80 -2.43 -4.22
CA VAL A 44 1.21 -3.71 -4.62
C VAL A 44 2.26 -4.61 -5.28
N GLU A 45 3.05 -4.06 -6.21
CA GLU A 45 4.13 -4.79 -6.86
C GLU A 45 5.18 -5.29 -5.86
N GLU A 46 5.53 -4.46 -4.87
CA GLU A 46 6.50 -4.83 -3.85
C GLU A 46 5.94 -5.88 -2.89
N MET A 47 4.67 -5.78 -2.51
CA MET A 47 3.98 -6.79 -1.72
C MET A 47 3.99 -8.16 -2.40
N ARG A 48 3.87 -8.23 -3.73
CA ARG A 48 3.95 -9.51 -4.49
C ARG A 48 5.28 -10.24 -4.30
N LYS A 49 6.36 -9.52 -3.99
CA LYS A 49 7.70 -10.06 -3.72
C LYS A 49 7.90 -10.48 -2.26
N LYS A 50 7.02 -10.05 -1.34
CA LYS A 50 7.13 -10.38 0.09
C LYS A 50 6.76 -11.85 0.39
N PRO A 51 7.18 -12.39 1.56
CA PRO A 51 6.80 -13.73 1.99
C PRO A 51 5.28 -13.95 1.96
N ARG A 52 4.86 -15.21 1.74
CA ARG A 52 3.43 -15.58 1.58
C ARG A 52 2.55 -15.10 2.74
N ILE A 53 3.07 -15.09 3.97
CA ILE A 53 2.32 -14.64 5.15
C ILE A 53 1.96 -13.15 5.08
N LYS A 54 2.89 -12.28 4.66
CA LYS A 54 2.65 -10.84 4.51
C LYS A 54 1.70 -10.55 3.35
N ARG A 55 1.85 -11.28 2.23
CA ARG A 55 0.92 -11.20 1.08
C ARG A 55 -0.51 -11.56 1.49
N HIS A 56 -0.67 -12.67 2.19
CA HIS A 56 -2.00 -13.09 2.64
C HIS A 56 -2.64 -12.08 3.60
N LYS A 57 -1.86 -11.54 4.55
CA LYS A 57 -2.32 -10.48 5.46
C LYS A 57 -2.76 -9.23 4.68
N PHE A 58 -1.98 -8.81 3.69
CA PHE A 58 -2.33 -7.68 2.82
C PHE A 58 -3.64 -7.89 2.05
N ASP A 59 -3.82 -9.05 1.43
CA ASP A 59 -5.05 -9.37 0.68
C ASP A 59 -6.28 -9.38 1.60
N GLN A 60 -6.14 -9.93 2.81
CA GLN A 60 -7.20 -9.91 3.82
C GLN A 60 -7.56 -8.49 4.24
N LEU A 61 -6.57 -7.63 4.46
CA LEU A 61 -6.79 -6.23 4.86
C LEU A 61 -7.50 -5.45 3.75
N LEU A 62 -7.05 -5.57 2.50
CA LEU A 62 -7.72 -4.95 1.36
C LEU A 62 -9.19 -5.39 1.23
N ARG A 63 -9.44 -6.70 1.37
CA ARG A 63 -10.82 -7.24 1.33
C ARG A 63 -11.67 -6.69 2.48
N THR A 64 -11.11 -6.57 3.67
CA THR A 64 -11.81 -6.06 4.85
C THR A 64 -12.16 -4.59 4.67
N THR A 65 -11.22 -3.77 4.18
CA THR A 65 -11.47 -2.35 3.88
C THR A 65 -12.55 -2.19 2.82
N TYR A 66 -12.53 -3.03 1.77
CA TYR A 66 -13.57 -3.04 0.75
C TYR A 66 -14.96 -3.34 1.32
N ILE A 67 -15.09 -4.39 2.14
CA ILE A 67 -16.36 -4.77 2.78
C ILE A 67 -16.84 -3.67 3.73
N ALA A 68 -15.95 -3.10 4.54
CA ALA A 68 -16.31 -2.06 5.51
C ALA A 68 -16.87 -0.79 4.85
N GLN A 69 -16.37 -0.43 3.68
CA GLN A 69 -16.77 0.80 3.00
C GLN A 69 -17.99 0.63 2.08
N ASN A 70 -18.22 -0.56 1.54
CA ASN A 70 -19.32 -0.83 0.59
C ASN A 70 -20.44 -1.72 1.14
N GLY A 71 -20.30 -2.23 2.37
CA GLY A 71 -21.21 -3.21 2.95
C GLY A 71 -21.18 -4.56 2.22
N ASP A 72 -22.14 -5.43 2.53
CA ASP A 72 -22.38 -6.72 1.84
C ASP A 72 -23.15 -6.56 0.52
N SER A 73 -23.07 -5.37 -0.12
CA SER A 73 -23.87 -5.05 -1.30
C SER A 73 -23.51 -5.96 -2.49
N PRO A 74 -24.48 -6.65 -3.10
CA PRO A 74 -24.26 -7.58 -4.22
C PRO A 74 -23.98 -6.86 -5.56
N PHE A 75 -24.04 -5.53 -5.60
CA PHE A 75 -23.79 -4.73 -6.81
C PHE A 75 -22.30 -4.40 -6.91
N TYR A 76 -21.53 -5.38 -7.35
CA TYR A 76 -20.09 -5.28 -7.58
C TYR A 76 -19.81 -4.44 -8.84
N GLU A 77 -19.42 -3.18 -8.67
CA GLU A 77 -18.42 -2.62 -9.60
C GLU A 77 -17.08 -3.29 -9.31
N SER A 78 -16.29 -3.58 -10.36
CA SER A 78 -15.12 -4.44 -10.28
C SER A 78 -14.22 -4.11 -9.08
N PHE A 79 -13.75 -5.12 -8.35
CA PHE A 79 -12.83 -4.96 -7.20
C PHE A 79 -11.62 -4.04 -7.49
N THR A 80 -11.23 -3.94 -8.76
CA THR A 80 -10.16 -3.09 -9.29
C THR A 80 -10.51 -1.60 -9.44
N THR A 81 -11.78 -1.23 -9.64
CA THR A 81 -12.19 0.20 -9.78
C THR A 81 -12.20 0.94 -8.44
N TRP A 82 -12.16 0.23 -7.32
CA TRP A 82 -12.40 0.78 -5.99
C TRP A 82 -11.17 0.82 -5.08
N LEU A 83 -10.00 0.41 -5.57
CA LEU A 83 -8.75 0.39 -4.80
C LEU A 83 -8.18 1.81 -4.64
N HIS A 84 -8.72 2.55 -3.66
CA HIS A 84 -8.23 3.87 -3.31
C HIS A 84 -6.75 3.80 -2.87
N PRO A 85 -5.87 4.72 -3.31
CA PRO A 85 -4.44 4.70 -2.97
C PRO A 85 -4.18 4.59 -1.46
N ALA A 86 -4.92 5.38 -0.66
CA ALA A 86 -4.86 5.31 0.80
C ALA A 86 -5.19 3.93 1.39
N ALA A 87 -6.13 3.17 0.82
CA ALA A 87 -6.47 1.83 1.31
C ALA A 87 -5.33 0.84 1.02
N ILE A 88 -4.73 0.91 -0.17
CA ILE A 88 -3.54 0.14 -0.53
C ILE A 88 -2.40 0.45 0.42
N CYS A 89 -2.10 1.73 0.63
CA CYS A 89 -0.98 2.17 1.47
C CYS A 89 -1.14 1.66 2.90
N ARG A 90 -2.32 1.86 3.51
CA ARG A 90 -2.60 1.37 4.87
C ARG A 90 -2.47 -0.14 4.98
N ALA A 91 -3.08 -0.88 4.05
CA ALA A 91 -3.03 -2.34 4.06
C ALA A 91 -1.58 -2.85 3.92
N ALA A 92 -0.78 -2.23 3.05
CA ALA A 92 0.61 -2.62 2.80
C ALA A 92 1.47 -2.40 4.05
N VAL A 93 1.37 -1.21 4.66
CA VAL A 93 2.09 -0.90 5.90
C VAL A 93 1.68 -1.85 7.02
N SER A 94 0.38 -2.01 7.29
CA SER A 94 -0.10 -2.91 8.35
C SER A 94 0.22 -4.39 8.10
N ALA A 95 0.37 -4.82 6.84
CA ALA A 95 0.82 -6.16 6.52
C ALA A 95 2.33 -6.36 6.80
N CYS A 96 3.10 -5.28 6.78
CA CYS A 96 4.54 -5.29 7.01
C CYS A 96 4.96 -4.96 8.45
N GLU A 97 4.08 -4.33 9.24
CA GLU A 97 4.20 -4.13 10.69
C GLU A 97 4.57 -5.45 11.40
N LYS A 98 5.50 -5.35 12.36
CA LYS A 98 6.09 -6.47 13.10
C LYS A 98 5.07 -7.21 13.96
#